data_AF-A0A1B6VWS4-F1
#
_entry.id   AF-A0A1B6VWS4-F1
#
_cell.length_a   1.000
_cell.length_b   1.000
_cell.length_c   1.000
_cell.angle_alpha   90.00
_cell.angle_beta   90.00
_cell.angle_gamma   90.00
#
_symmetry.space_group_name_H-M   'P 1'
#
loop_
_entity.id
_entity.type
_entity.pdbx_description
1 polymer ?
#
loop_
_entity_poly.entity_id
_entity_poly.type
_entity_poly.pdbx_seq_one_letter_code
_entity_poly.pdbx_strand_id
1 'polypeptide(L)'
;MNTEEIAEIVDIEDKIDDSGIVDRYDLFVSKSLGFIEKCLIPLSREQEYLKETVQYLRAYRQKAVDGEQLKLYAIEFNKKLLDIPNKQEKAIAKFIYWFVNEDFLNGITPEWQQDSSLSYMLDALYEVCDDLSLCKKFCDFLLSEQS
;
A
#
# COMPACT_ATOMS: atom_id res chain seq x y z
N MET A 1 -2.77 13.98 -13.49
CA MET A 1 -3.14 14.90 -12.42
C MET A 1 -3.05 16.34 -12.85
N ASN A 2 -4.17 17.05 -12.77
CA ASN A 2 -4.25 18.50 -12.86
C ASN A 2 -4.11 19.14 -11.46
N THR A 3 -4.10 20.47 -11.36
CA THR A 3 -3.91 21.19 -10.10
C THR A 3 -5.00 20.91 -9.05
N GLU A 4 -6.25 20.73 -9.48
CA GLU A 4 -7.37 20.41 -8.57
C GLU A 4 -7.21 19.00 -7.99
N GLU A 5 -6.80 18.04 -8.82
CA GLU A 5 -6.54 16.67 -8.37
C GLU A 5 -5.35 16.58 -7.41
N ILE A 6 -4.30 17.38 -7.64
CA ILE A 6 -3.16 17.48 -6.72
C ILE A 6 -3.61 18.02 -5.37
N ALA A 7 -4.43 19.08 -5.36
CA ALA A 7 -4.98 19.63 -4.12
C ALA A 7 -5.85 18.61 -3.37
N GLU A 8 -6.70 17.84 -4.08
CA GLU A 8 -7.48 16.78 -3.44
C GLU A 8 -6.61 15.64 -2.88
N ILE A 9 -5.46 15.30 -3.49
CA ILE A 9 -4.53 14.32 -2.90
C ILE A 9 -3.95 14.85 -1.59
N VAL A 10 -3.51 16.11 -1.56
CA VAL A 10 -2.99 16.73 -0.33
C VAL A 10 -4.07 16.73 0.76
N ASP A 11 -5.31 17.10 0.43
CA ASP A 11 -6.43 17.04 1.38
C ASP A 11 -6.72 15.61 1.88
N ILE A 12 -6.46 14.58 1.08
CA ILE A 12 -6.61 13.18 1.48
C ILE A 12 -5.46 12.75 2.40
N GLU A 13 -4.23 13.14 2.06
CA GLU A 13 -3.01 12.90 2.83
C GLU A 13 -3.16 13.50 4.24
N ASP A 14 -3.48 14.80 4.32
CA ASP A 14 -3.71 15.53 5.57
C ASP A 14 -4.78 14.84 6.44
N LYS A 15 -5.89 14.39 5.84
CA LYS A 15 -6.95 13.68 6.58
C LYS A 15 -6.48 12.35 7.16
N ILE A 16 -5.62 11.63 6.46
CA ILE A 16 -5.08 10.37 6.96
C ILE A 16 -4.12 10.65 8.11
N ASP A 17 -3.23 11.62 7.97
CA ASP A 17 -2.24 11.97 8.99
C ASP A 17 -2.91 12.54 10.25
N ASP A 18 -3.84 13.49 10.10
CA ASP A 18 -4.57 14.10 11.21
C ASP A 18 -5.49 13.13 11.97
N SER A 19 -5.79 11.96 11.39
CA SER A 19 -6.66 10.96 12.02
C SER A 19 -5.99 10.14 13.12
N GLY A 20 -4.66 10.21 13.24
CA GLY A 20 -3.87 9.36 14.13
C GLY A 20 -3.92 7.88 13.77
N ILE A 21 -4.30 7.52 12.53
CA ILE A 21 -4.23 6.13 12.05
C ILE A 21 -2.78 5.69 11.83
N VAL A 22 -1.92 6.61 11.34
CA VAL A 22 -0.49 6.36 11.09
C VAL A 22 0.24 6.09 12.41
N ASP A 23 -0.11 6.81 13.48
CA ASP A 23 0.40 6.55 14.85
C ASP A 23 0.02 5.15 15.36
N ARG A 24 -1.13 4.63 14.91
CA ARG A 24 -1.58 3.26 15.18
C ARG A 24 -1.11 2.34 14.07
N TYR A 25 0.21 2.29 13.88
CA TYR A 25 0.85 1.70 12.70
C TYR A 25 0.41 0.26 12.40
N ASP A 26 0.25 -0.57 13.44
CA ASP A 26 -0.27 -1.93 13.30
C ASP A 26 -1.66 -1.99 12.67
N LEU A 27 -2.54 -1.06 13.06
CA LEU A 27 -3.88 -0.91 12.50
C LEU A 27 -3.83 -0.35 11.09
N PHE A 28 -2.97 0.64 10.83
CA PHE A 28 -2.73 1.20 9.49
C PHE A 28 -2.31 0.11 8.50
N VAL A 29 -1.29 -0.69 8.84
CA VAL A 29 -0.83 -1.81 8.01
C VAL A 29 -1.94 -2.84 7.82
N SER A 30 -2.62 -3.25 8.89
CA SER A 30 -3.71 -4.23 8.82
C SER A 30 -4.82 -3.78 7.88
N LYS A 31 -5.28 -2.52 8.02
CA LYS A 31 -6.30 -1.95 7.14
C LYS A 31 -5.80 -1.81 5.71
N SER A 32 -4.54 -1.42 5.49
CA SER A 32 -3.96 -1.33 4.15
C SER A 32 -3.89 -2.69 3.44
N LEU A 33 -3.49 -3.75 4.14
CA LEU A 33 -3.55 -5.11 3.61
C LEU A 33 -4.99 -5.54 3.29
N GLY A 34 -5.95 -5.18 4.15
CA GLY A 34 -7.38 -5.39 3.89
C GLY A 34 -7.90 -4.61 2.68
N PHE A 35 -7.40 -3.40 2.45
CA PHE A 35 -7.72 -2.60 1.27
C PHE A 35 -7.16 -3.25 0.00
N ILE A 36 -5.91 -3.74 0.03
CA ILE A 36 -5.32 -4.49 -1.09
C ILE A 36 -6.24 -5.66 -1.47
N GLU A 37 -6.64 -6.48 -0.50
CA GLU A 37 -7.49 -7.65 -0.75
C GLU A 37 -8.86 -7.30 -1.32
N LYS A 38 -9.52 -6.28 -0.76
CA LYS A 38 -10.91 -5.95 -1.11
C LYS A 38 -11.03 -5.03 -2.32
N CYS A 39 -10.00 -4.25 -2.62
CA CYS A 39 -10.08 -3.17 -3.60
C CYS A 39 -9.07 -3.29 -4.74
N LEU A 40 -7.85 -3.77 -4.51
CA LEU A 40 -6.82 -3.84 -5.56
C LEU A 40 -6.77 -5.22 -6.23
N ILE A 41 -6.81 -6.31 -5.45
CA ILE A 41 -6.78 -7.67 -6.01
C ILE A 41 -7.90 -7.89 -7.05
N PRO A 42 -9.16 -7.45 -6.86
CA PRO A 42 -10.19 -7.65 -7.87
C PRO A 42 -9.94 -6.94 -9.21
N LEU A 43 -9.06 -5.92 -9.22
CA LEU A 43 -8.70 -5.16 -10.43
C LEU A 43 -7.51 -5.80 -11.17
N SER A 44 -6.74 -6.65 -10.51
CA SER A 44 -5.56 -7.28 -11.09
C SER A 44 -5.91 -8.55 -11.88
N ARG A 45 -5.06 -8.86 -12.86
CA ARG A 45 -5.01 -10.13 -13.59
C ARG A 45 -4.24 -11.20 -12.81
N GLU A 46 -3.36 -10.79 -11.90
CA GLU A 46 -2.49 -11.65 -11.08
C GLU A 46 -3.10 -11.93 -9.69
N GLN A 47 -4.43 -12.14 -9.63
CA GLN A 47 -5.16 -12.16 -8.36
C GLN A 47 -4.66 -13.22 -7.38
N GLU A 48 -4.32 -14.41 -7.85
CA GLU A 48 -3.81 -15.49 -7.00
C GLU A 48 -2.46 -15.11 -6.40
N TYR A 49 -1.54 -14.61 -7.22
CA TYR A 49 -0.23 -14.13 -6.76
C TYR A 49 -0.38 -13.03 -5.72
N LEU A 50 -1.25 -12.04 -5.93
CA LEU A 50 -1.45 -10.96 -4.97
C LEU A 50 -2.11 -11.45 -3.66
N LYS A 51 -3.00 -12.45 -3.72
CA LYS A 51 -3.57 -13.08 -2.51
C LYS A 51 -2.47 -13.76 -1.70
N GLU A 52 -1.59 -14.51 -2.37
CA GLU A 52 -0.43 -15.13 -1.74
C GLU A 52 0.51 -14.07 -1.15
N THR A 53 0.76 -12.96 -1.84
CA THR A 53 1.52 -11.83 -1.32
C THR A 53 0.93 -11.31 -0.01
N VAL A 54 -0.37 -11.00 0.04
CA VAL A 54 -1.00 -10.48 1.26
C VAL A 54 -0.95 -11.50 2.40
N GLN A 55 -1.19 -12.78 2.11
CA GLN A 55 -1.07 -13.85 3.10
C GLN A 55 0.35 -13.96 3.65
N TYR A 56 1.36 -13.85 2.79
CA TYR A 56 2.77 -13.89 3.17
C TYR A 56 3.14 -12.71 4.09
N LEU A 57 2.69 -11.50 3.74
CA LEU A 57 2.90 -10.31 4.56
C LEU A 57 2.23 -10.42 5.94
N ARG A 58 1.03 -11.02 6.01
CA ARG A 58 0.37 -11.32 7.28
C ARG A 58 1.12 -12.37 8.09
N ALA A 59 1.63 -13.42 7.44
CA ALA A 59 2.42 -14.46 8.09
C ALA A 59 3.70 -13.89 8.71
N TYR A 60 4.38 -12.98 8.01
CA TYR A 60 5.53 -12.24 8.55
C TYR A 60 5.13 -11.43 9.80
N ARG A 61 4.05 -10.65 9.71
CA ARG A 61 3.53 -9.86 10.84
C ARG A 61 3.14 -10.73 12.05
N GLN A 62 2.75 -11.97 11.81
CA GLN A 62 2.44 -12.97 12.85
C GLN A 62 3.66 -13.79 13.31
N LYS A 63 4.87 -13.45 12.83
CA LYS A 63 6.15 -14.14 13.13
C LYS A 63 6.21 -15.60 12.66
N ALA A 64 5.37 -15.98 11.69
CA ALA A 64 5.42 -17.28 11.02
C ALA A 64 6.43 -17.30 9.85
N VAL A 65 6.83 -16.11 9.38
CA VAL A 65 7.90 -15.87 8.41
C VAL A 65 8.89 -14.90 9.04
N ASP A 66 10.19 -15.13 8.87
CA ASP A 66 11.23 -14.26 9.42
C ASP A 66 11.65 -13.13 8.44
N GLY A 67 12.47 -12.20 8.93
CA GLY A 67 12.95 -11.05 8.14
C GLY A 67 13.87 -11.43 6.98
N GLU A 68 14.60 -12.54 7.07
CA GLU A 68 15.46 -13.00 5.97
C GLU A 68 14.61 -13.52 4.81
N GLN A 69 13.57 -14.30 5.13
CA GLN A 69 12.58 -14.76 4.18
C GLN A 69 11.85 -13.58 3.52
N LEU A 70 11.42 -12.57 4.29
CA LEU A 70 10.80 -11.36 3.74
C LEU A 70 11.74 -10.61 2.78
N LYS A 71 13.03 -10.49 3.11
CA LYS A 71 14.02 -9.85 2.23
C LYS A 71 14.18 -10.57 0.90
N LEU A 72 14.26 -11.91 0.93
CA LEU A 72 14.31 -12.71 -0.28
C LEU A 72 13.05 -12.52 -1.13
N TYR A 73 11.88 -12.54 -0.48
CA TYR A 73 10.61 -12.29 -1.14
C TYR A 73 10.56 -10.89 -1.78
N ALA A 74 11.02 -9.85 -1.07
CA ALA A 74 11.07 -8.48 -1.59
C ALA A 74 11.97 -8.35 -2.84
N ILE A 75 13.09 -9.07 -2.88
CA ILE A 75 13.97 -9.12 -4.06
C ILE A 75 13.23 -9.73 -5.26
N GLU A 76 12.52 -10.83 -5.06
CA GLU A 76 11.74 -11.49 -6.12
C GLU A 76 10.58 -10.62 -6.59
N PHE A 77 9.85 -10.00 -5.65
CA PHE A 77 8.78 -9.05 -5.93
C PHE A 77 9.28 -7.89 -6.80
N ASN A 78 10.43 -7.31 -6.45
CA ASN A 78 11.03 -6.20 -7.20
C ASN A 78 11.46 -6.58 -8.61
N LYS A 79 12.03 -7.78 -8.79
CA LYS A 79 12.35 -8.29 -10.13
C LYS A 79 11.10 -8.37 -10.99
N LYS A 80 10.02 -8.93 -10.45
CA LYS A 80 8.73 -8.99 -11.16
C LYS A 80 8.20 -7.60 -11.51
N LEU A 81 8.31 -6.61 -10.60
CA LEU A 81 7.83 -5.24 -10.82
C LEU A 81 8.49 -4.57 -12.05
N LEU A 82 9.78 -4.81 -12.27
CA LEU A 82 10.52 -4.25 -13.40
C LEU A 82 10.01 -4.76 -14.75
N ASP A 83 9.47 -5.98 -14.78
CA ASP A 83 9.03 -6.66 -16.00
C ASP A 83 7.54 -6.46 -16.31
N ILE A 84 6.77 -5.75 -15.47
CA ILE A 84 5.33 -5.53 -15.68
C ILE A 84 5.10 -4.51 -16.81
N PRO A 85 4.53 -4.91 -17.97
CA PRO A 85 4.30 -3.99 -19.08
C PRO A 85 2.97 -3.22 -18.94
N ASN A 86 2.03 -3.76 -18.16
CA ASN A 86 0.71 -3.16 -17.97
C ASN A 86 0.77 -2.04 -16.90
N LYS A 87 0.35 -0.82 -17.26
CA LYS A 87 0.38 0.36 -16.35
C LYS A 87 -0.40 0.11 -15.06
N GLN A 88 -1.60 -0.46 -15.15
CA GLN A 88 -2.46 -0.71 -13.99
C GLN A 88 -1.83 -1.75 -13.04
N GLU A 89 -1.33 -2.86 -13.56
CA GLU A 89 -0.63 -3.87 -12.76
C GLU A 89 0.62 -3.30 -12.09
N LYS A 90 1.36 -2.45 -12.82
CA LYS A 90 2.56 -1.79 -12.28
C LYS A 90 2.20 -0.83 -11.15
N ALA A 91 1.11 -0.08 -11.28
CA ALA A 91 0.61 0.81 -10.25
C ALA A 91 0.14 0.04 -8.98
N ILE A 92 -0.58 -1.08 -9.16
CA ILE A 92 -0.93 -1.98 -8.04
C ILE A 92 0.34 -2.50 -7.35
N ALA A 93 1.33 -2.95 -8.13
CA ALA A 93 2.60 -3.43 -7.58
C ALA A 93 3.39 -2.34 -6.84
N LYS A 94 3.39 -1.09 -7.34
CA LYS A 94 4.00 0.07 -6.66
C LYS A 94 3.34 0.34 -5.31
N PHE A 95 2.01 0.22 -5.20
CA PHE A 95 1.32 0.38 -3.92
C PHE A 95 1.74 -0.72 -2.93
N ILE A 96 1.79 -1.98 -3.39
CA ILE A 96 2.13 -3.14 -2.55
C ILE A 96 3.62 -3.14 -2.16
N TYR A 97 4.50 -2.55 -2.98
CA TYR A 97 5.95 -2.49 -2.77
C TYR A 97 6.34 -1.98 -1.37
N TRP A 98 5.60 -1.00 -0.83
CA TRP A 98 5.87 -0.49 0.52
C TRP A 98 5.78 -1.57 1.58
N PHE A 99 4.81 -2.48 1.46
CA PHE A 99 4.60 -3.53 2.45
C PHE A 99 5.59 -4.68 2.36
N VAL A 100 6.27 -4.88 1.23
CA VAL A 100 7.35 -5.89 1.16
C VAL A 100 8.68 -5.36 1.72
N ASN A 101 8.79 -4.05 1.98
CA ASN A 101 9.92 -3.47 2.69
C ASN A 101 9.79 -3.73 4.20
N GLU A 102 10.80 -4.38 4.79
CA GLU A 102 10.80 -4.75 6.21
C GLU A 102 10.70 -3.54 7.15
N ASP A 103 11.42 -2.46 6.87
CA ASP A 103 11.46 -1.27 7.73
C ASP A 103 10.10 -0.56 7.72
N PHE A 104 9.50 -0.43 6.53
CA PHE A 104 8.16 0.10 6.39
C PHE A 104 7.17 -0.79 7.12
N LEU A 105 7.12 -2.09 6.82
CA LEU A 105 6.13 -3.01 7.41
C LEU A 105 6.16 -3.07 8.96
N ASN A 106 7.29 -2.70 9.58
CA ASN A 106 7.48 -2.62 11.02
C ASN A 106 7.36 -1.20 11.62
N GLY A 107 7.13 -0.17 10.80
CA GLY A 107 7.04 1.23 11.27
C GLY A 107 8.39 1.80 11.73
N ILE A 108 9.49 1.28 11.21
CA ILE A 108 10.87 1.70 11.52
C ILE A 108 11.39 2.71 10.48
N THR A 109 10.62 2.96 9.41
CA THR A 109 10.93 3.99 8.41
C THR A 109 11.15 5.34 9.11
N PRO A 110 12.30 6.02 8.87
CA PRO A 110 12.58 7.32 9.47
C PRO A 110 11.45 8.33 9.23
N GLU A 111 11.14 9.18 10.22
CA GLU A 111 10.05 10.18 10.14
C GLU A 111 10.08 10.99 8.82
N TRP A 112 11.27 11.44 8.39
CA TRP A 112 11.42 12.22 7.15
C TRP A 112 11.10 11.44 5.85
N GLN A 113 10.94 10.12 5.91
CA GLN A 113 10.49 9.27 4.81
C GLN A 113 9.01 8.86 4.94
N GLN A 114 8.39 9.03 6.12
CA GLN A 114 7.02 8.61 6.36
C GLN A 114 6.02 9.46 5.56
N ASP A 115 6.13 10.79 5.61
CA ASP A 115 5.29 11.70 4.81
C ASP A 115 5.38 11.37 3.32
N SER A 116 6.60 11.12 2.82
CA SER A 116 6.77 10.75 1.41
C SER A 116 6.09 9.44 1.03
N SER A 117 5.98 8.49 1.98
CA SER A 117 5.44 7.16 1.68
C SER A 117 3.95 7.19 1.41
N LEU A 118 3.18 8.00 2.17
CA LEU A 118 1.75 8.14 1.97
C LEU A 118 1.46 8.83 0.63
N SER A 119 2.19 9.91 0.33
CA SER A 119 2.09 10.59 -0.96
C SER A 119 2.35 9.64 -2.15
N TYR A 120 3.41 8.83 -2.08
CA TYR A 120 3.70 7.82 -3.12
C TYR A 120 2.67 6.70 -3.19
N MET A 121 2.09 6.29 -2.06
CA MET A 121 0.98 5.33 -2.03
C MET A 121 -0.26 5.91 -2.73
N LEU A 122 -0.61 7.16 -2.45
CA LEU A 122 -1.75 7.84 -3.09
C LEU A 122 -1.51 8.05 -4.59
N ASP A 123 -0.30 8.41 -5.01
CA ASP A 123 0.08 8.49 -6.44
C ASP A 123 -0.08 7.13 -7.14
N ALA A 124 0.39 6.05 -6.49
CA ALA A 124 0.21 4.70 -7.02
C ALA A 124 -1.28 4.33 -7.16
N LEU A 125 -2.13 4.68 -6.19
CA LEU A 125 -3.58 4.46 -6.29
C LEU A 125 -4.23 5.26 -7.40
N TYR A 126 -3.82 6.52 -7.59
CA TYR A 126 -4.26 7.35 -8.71
C TYR A 126 -3.91 6.67 -10.04
N GLU A 127 -2.68 6.18 -10.20
CA GLU A 127 -2.22 5.54 -11.44
C GLU A 127 -3.00 4.25 -11.81
N VAL A 128 -3.63 3.56 -10.84
CA VAL A 128 -4.41 2.34 -11.09
C VAL A 128 -5.67 2.62 -11.91
N CYS A 129 -6.37 3.71 -11.62
CA CYS A 129 -7.64 4.10 -12.27
C CYS A 129 -7.51 5.36 -13.15
N ASP A 130 -6.38 6.06 -13.08
CA ASP A 130 -6.17 7.40 -13.66
C ASP A 130 -7.17 8.44 -13.11
N ASP A 131 -7.60 8.25 -11.85
CA ASP A 131 -8.51 9.13 -11.12
C ASP A 131 -8.36 8.97 -9.58
N LEU A 132 -9.07 9.79 -8.80
CA LEU A 132 -8.99 9.82 -7.34
C LEU A 132 -9.89 8.81 -6.62
N SER A 133 -10.59 7.93 -7.34
CA SER A 133 -11.58 7.04 -6.74
C SER A 133 -10.97 6.09 -5.71
N LEU A 134 -9.80 5.52 -6.01
CA LEU A 134 -9.09 4.63 -5.09
C LEU A 134 -8.43 5.38 -3.94
N CYS A 135 -7.94 6.61 -4.15
CA CYS A 135 -7.39 7.45 -3.08
C CYS A 135 -8.47 7.78 -2.03
N LYS A 136 -9.65 8.23 -2.48
CA LYS A 136 -10.80 8.53 -1.61
C LYS A 136 -11.26 7.27 -0.87
N LYS A 137 -11.39 6.16 -1.60
CA LYS A 137 -11.77 4.87 -1.00
C LYS A 137 -10.75 4.36 0.01
N PHE A 138 -9.46 4.58 -0.23
CA PHE A 138 -8.41 4.18 0.71
C PHE A 138 -8.51 4.97 2.01
N CYS A 139 -8.67 6.30 1.92
CA CYS A 139 -8.93 7.16 3.06
C CYS A 139 -10.13 6.67 3.86
N ASP A 140 -11.30 6.50 3.22
CA ASP A 140 -12.51 6.00 3.88
C ASP A 140 -12.30 4.62 4.52
N PHE A 141 -11.55 3.74 3.86
CA PHE A 141 -11.24 2.40 4.36
C PHE A 141 -10.39 2.45 5.63
N LEU A 142 -9.35 3.30 5.64
CA LEU A 142 -8.48 3.52 6.79
C LEU A 142 -9.26 4.10 7.98
N LEU A 143 -10.12 5.07 7.72
CA LEU A 143 -10.85 5.82 8.76
C LEU A 143 -12.13 5.15 9.24
N SER A 144 -12.60 4.10 8.55
CA SER A 144 -13.77 3.33 8.99
C SER A 144 -13.56 2.70 10.37
N GLU A 145 -14.58 2.67 11.22
CA GLU A 145 -14.49 2.12 12.59
C GLU A 145 -14.36 0.58 12.66
N GLN A 146 -14.30 -0.13 11.52
CA GLN A 146 -14.30 -1.60 11.57
C GLN A 146 -12.97 -2.15 12.10
N SER A 147 -13.11 -2.82 13.25
CA SER A 147 -12.18 -3.68 13.99
C SER A 147 -12.27 -5.12 13.50
#